data_AF-A0A2H0VRM9-F1
#
_entry.id   AF-A0A2H0VRM9-F1
#
_cell.length_a   1.000
_cell.length_b   1.000
_cell.length_c   1.000
_cell.angle_alpha   90.00
_cell.angle_beta   90.00
_cell.angle_gamma   90.00
#
_symmetry.space_group_name_H-M   'P 1'
#
loop_
_entity.id
_entity.type
_entity.pdbx_description
1 polymer ?
#
loop_
_entity_poly.entity_id
_entity_poly.type
_entity_poly.pdbx_seq_one_letter_code
_entity_poly.pdbx_strand_id
1 'polypeptide(L)'
;MTVNKAQKESLIKAISEVLNELNHHNVDEVAKKISSLKRVSKKFSRKIQEDIILFCTQVDMQKDYRPQDGISEKIRKMADKILKDL
;
A
#
# COMPACT_ATOMS: atom_id res chain seq x y z
N MET A 1 -21.14 -7.82 -3.44
CA MET A 1 -20.03 -8.38 -4.25
C MET A 1 -19.09 -9.09 -3.29
N THR A 2 -19.02 -10.42 -3.34
CA THR A 2 -18.13 -11.20 -2.47
C THR A 2 -16.71 -11.10 -3.03
N VAL A 3 -15.79 -10.47 -2.28
CA VAL A 3 -14.38 -10.38 -2.68
C VAL A 3 -13.79 -11.79 -2.67
N ASN A 4 -13.25 -12.24 -3.80
CA ASN A 4 -12.69 -13.57 -3.95
C ASN A 4 -11.35 -13.68 -3.20
N LYS A 5 -11.03 -14.84 -2.62
CA LYS A 5 -9.79 -15.10 -1.88
C LYS A 5 -8.54 -14.65 -2.65
N ALA A 6 -8.50 -14.94 -3.94
CA ALA A 6 -7.42 -14.53 -4.84
C ALA A 6 -7.26 -13.00 -4.96
N GLN A 7 -8.36 -12.23 -4.84
CA GLN A 7 -8.30 -10.76 -4.84
C GLN A 7 -7.65 -10.26 -3.56
N LYS A 8 -8.05 -10.79 -2.39
CA LYS A 8 -7.45 -10.44 -1.10
C LYS A 8 -5.94 -10.71 -1.11
N GLU A 9 -5.54 -11.91 -1.53
CA GLU A 9 -4.11 -12.28 -1.64
C GLU A 9 -3.34 -11.36 -2.57
N SER A 10 -3.94 -10.98 -3.72
CA SER A 10 -3.33 -10.02 -4.65
C SER A 10 -3.13 -8.64 -4.01
N LEU A 11 -4.06 -8.18 -3.18
CA LEU A 11 -3.96 -6.89 -2.51
C LEU A 11 -2.91 -6.93 -1.39
N ILE A 12 -2.90 -7.99 -0.58
CA ILE A 12 -1.90 -8.21 0.47
C ILE A 12 -0.51 -8.22 -0.15
N LYS A 13 -0.32 -8.99 -1.23
CA LYS A 13 0.96 -9.05 -1.95
C LYS A 13 1.38 -7.67 -2.47
N ALA A 14 0.46 -6.91 -3.06
CA ALA A 14 0.77 -5.58 -3.57
C ALA A 14 1.20 -4.60 -2.46
N ILE A 15 0.55 -4.65 -1.28
CA ILE A 15 0.95 -3.84 -0.11
C ILE A 15 2.34 -4.25 0.36
N SER A 16 2.60 -5.55 0.52
CA SER A 16 3.90 -6.06 0.94
C SER A 16 5.03 -5.69 -0.02
N GLU A 17 4.78 -5.72 -1.33
CA GLU A 17 5.75 -5.27 -2.33
C GLU A 17 6.07 -3.77 -2.17
N VAL A 18 5.07 -2.91 -1.95
CA VAL A 18 5.32 -1.48 -1.70
C VAL A 18 6.18 -1.28 -0.45
N LEU A 19 5.86 -1.96 0.65
CA LEU A 19 6.63 -1.87 1.90
C LEU A 19 8.06 -2.37 1.72
N ASN A 20 8.25 -3.46 0.98
CA ASN A 20 9.56 -4.01 0.70
C ASN A 20 10.43 -3.03 -0.10
N GLU A 21 9.91 -2.47 -1.19
CA GLU A 21 10.66 -1.50 -2.00
C GLU A 21 10.94 -0.20 -1.21
N LEU A 22 10.00 0.24 -0.37
CA LEU A 22 10.19 1.39 0.50
C LEU A 22 11.31 1.14 1.51
N ASN A 23 11.39 -0.06 2.07
CA ASN A 23 12.44 -0.45 3.01
C ASN A 23 13.83 -0.56 2.37
N HIS A 24 13.90 -0.88 1.07
CA HIS A 24 15.14 -0.91 0.31
C HIS A 24 15.50 0.43 -0.33
N HIS A 25 14.73 1.49 -0.04
CA HIS A 25 14.92 2.84 -0.60
C HIS A 25 14.84 2.89 -2.14
N ASN A 26 14.13 1.94 -2.77
CA ASN A 26 13.93 1.87 -4.22
C ASN A 26 12.76 2.78 -4.67
N VAL A 27 12.97 4.09 -4.58
CA VAL A 27 12.00 5.16 -4.86
C VAL A 27 11.22 4.95 -6.18
N ASP A 28 11.91 4.59 -7.26
CA ASP A 28 11.30 4.39 -8.57
C ASP A 28 10.38 3.17 -8.61
N GLU A 29 10.77 2.07 -7.97
CA GLU A 29 9.95 0.86 -7.88
C GLU A 29 8.75 1.10 -6.96
N VAL A 30 8.92 1.83 -5.85
CA VAL A 30 7.81 2.23 -4.98
C VAL A 30 6.72 2.95 -5.78
N ALA A 31 7.08 3.91 -6.64
CA ALA A 31 6.12 4.64 -7.46
C ALA A 31 5.35 3.72 -8.43
N LYS A 32 6.03 2.75 -9.04
CA LYS A 32 5.40 1.74 -9.92
C LYS A 32 4.45 0.85 -9.12
N LYS A 33 4.87 0.38 -7.94
CA LYS A 33 4.08 -0.50 -7.07
C LYS A 33 2.85 0.20 -6.51
N ILE A 34 2.95 1.48 -6.11
CA ILE A 34 1.81 2.32 -5.71
C ILE A 34 0.76 2.41 -6.83
N SER A 35 1.22 2.64 -8.06
CA SER A 35 0.32 2.74 -9.23
C SER A 35 -0.40 1.41 -9.52
N SER A 36 0.26 0.29 -9.30
CA SER A 36 -0.35 -1.05 -9.38
C SER A 36 -1.33 -1.30 -8.24
N LEU A 37 -0.98 -0.92 -7.01
CA LEU A 37 -1.83 -1.04 -5.83
C LEU A 37 -3.15 -0.28 -5.99
N LYS A 38 -3.09 0.98 -6.48
CA LYS A 38 -4.28 1.80 -6.81
C LYS A 38 -5.16 1.18 -7.91
N ARG A 39 -4.60 0.36 -8.81
CA ARG A 39 -5.38 -0.36 -9.83
C ARG A 39 -6.06 -1.59 -9.25
N VAL A 40 -5.36 -2.35 -8.40
CA VAL A 40 -5.90 -3.53 -7.71
C VAL A 40 -7.03 -3.13 -6.75
N SER A 41 -6.88 -2.00 -6.05
CA SER A 41 -7.87 -1.50 -5.08
C SER A 41 -9.25 -1.22 -5.68
N LYS A 42 -9.35 -0.88 -6.97
CA LYS A 42 -10.62 -0.61 -7.66
C LYS A 42 -11.62 -1.77 -7.61
N LYS A 43 -11.16 -2.99 -7.32
CA LYS A 43 -11.98 -4.20 -7.19
C LYS A 43 -12.59 -4.36 -5.79
N PHE A 44 -12.23 -3.50 -4.83
CA PHE A 44 -12.65 -3.58 -3.44
C PHE A 44 -13.70 -2.51 -3.09
N SER A 45 -14.22 -2.57 -1.86
CA SER A 45 -15.17 -1.58 -1.35
C SER A 45 -14.56 -0.17 -1.35
N ARG A 46 -15.44 0.85 -1.40
CA ARG A 46 -15.03 2.26 -1.36
C ARG A 46 -14.16 2.59 -0.14
N LYS A 47 -14.49 2.00 1.02
CA LYS A 47 -13.70 2.14 2.25
C LYS A 47 -12.25 1.68 2.07
N ILE A 48 -12.05 0.48 1.51
CA ILE A 48 -10.71 -0.06 1.25
C ILE A 48 -9.96 0.79 0.21
N GLN A 49 -10.66 1.30 -0.80
CA GLN A 49 -10.05 2.21 -1.78
C GLN A 49 -9.56 3.50 -1.14
N GLU A 50 -10.36 4.11 -0.27
CA GLU A 50 -10.00 5.34 0.47
C GLU A 50 -8.81 5.09 1.40
N ASP A 51 -8.81 3.97 2.14
CA ASP A 51 -7.68 3.59 3.00
C ASP A 51 -6.39 3.34 2.20
N ILE A 52 -6.49 2.72 1.01
CA ILE A 52 -5.34 2.51 0.12
C ILE A 52 -4.82 3.84 -0.44
N ILE A 53 -5.70 4.78 -0.79
CA ILE A 53 -5.28 6.11 -1.26
C ILE A 53 -4.48 6.81 -0.16
N LEU A 54 -4.98 6.80 1.08
CA LEU A 54 -4.28 7.38 2.23
C LEU A 54 -2.93 6.70 2.46
N PHE A 55 -2.87 5.37 2.39
CA PHE A 55 -1.63 4.61 2.49
C PHE A 55 -0.61 5.06 1.44
N CYS A 56 -1.02 5.13 0.17
CA CYS A 56 -0.15 5.60 -0.91
C CYS A 56 0.34 7.03 -0.69
N THR A 57 -0.51 7.94 -0.23
CA THR A 57 -0.10 9.31 0.09
C THR A 57 0.96 9.35 1.19
N GLN A 58 0.83 8.53 2.24
CA GLN A 58 1.86 8.47 3.30
C GLN A 58 3.19 7.91 2.77
N VAL A 59 3.14 6.89 1.90
CA VAL A 59 4.34 6.34 1.26
C VAL A 59 5.02 7.37 0.35
N ASP A 60 4.26 8.09 -0.47
CA ASP A 60 4.79 9.16 -1.32
C ASP A 60 5.42 10.28 -0.48
N MET A 61 4.79 10.69 0.63
CA MET A 61 5.37 11.65 1.57
C MET A 61 6.69 11.17 2.19
N GLN A 62 6.77 9.90 2.60
CA GLN A 62 8.00 9.37 3.19
C GLN A 62 9.13 9.32 2.16
N LYS A 63 8.80 8.88 0.94
CA LYS A 63 9.72 8.86 -0.20
C LYS A 63 10.32 10.24 -0.49
N ASP A 64 9.49 11.29 -0.47
CA ASP A 64 9.91 12.65 -0.83
C ASP A 64 10.69 13.37 0.28
N TYR A 65 10.36 13.12 1.56
CA TYR A 65 10.95 13.87 2.68
C TYR A 65 12.05 13.12 3.42
N ARG A 66 11.95 11.79 3.58
CA ARG A 66 12.88 10.98 4.38
C ARG A 66 12.98 9.55 3.83
N PRO A 67 13.52 9.37 2.61
CA PRO A 67 13.60 8.06 2.00
C PRO A 67 14.43 7.10 2.85
N GLN A 68 15.44 7.59 3.57
CA GLN A 68 16.39 6.81 4.39
C GLN A 68 15.85 6.45 5.79
N ASP A 69 14.80 7.11 6.25
CA ASP A 69 14.13 6.70 7.49
C ASP A 69 13.37 5.40 7.16
N GLY A 70 13.56 4.36 7.99
CA GLY A 70 12.80 3.11 7.84
C GLY A 70 11.28 3.34 7.82
N ILE A 71 10.51 2.35 7.39
CA ILE A 71 9.05 2.49 7.22
C ILE A 71 8.41 3.11 8.47
N SER A 72 7.80 4.29 8.30
CA SER A 72 7.20 5.02 9.41
C SER A 72 6.07 4.22 10.07
N GLU A 73 5.90 4.42 11.38
CA GLU A 73 4.84 3.75 12.14
C GLU A 73 3.44 4.05 11.58
N LYS A 74 3.24 5.25 11.01
CA LYS A 74 2.00 5.64 10.35
C LYS A 74 1.68 4.74 9.15
N ILE A 75 2.66 4.48 8.30
CA ILE A 75 2.51 3.58 7.13
C ILE A 75 2.22 2.15 7.59
N ARG A 76 2.93 1.65 8.61
CA ARG A 76 2.70 0.31 9.17
C ARG A 76 1.28 0.14 9.72
N LYS A 77 0.84 1.07 10.58
CA LYS A 77 -0.52 1.03 11.16
C LYS A 77 -1.60 1.08 10.09
N MET A 78 -1.38 1.84 9.02
CA MET A 78 -2.34 1.94 7.93
C MET A 78 -2.37 0.67 7.07
N ALA A 79 -1.22 0.05 6.79
CA ALA A 79 -1.18 -1.27 6.18
C ALA A 79 -1.92 -2.30 7.03
N ASP A 80 -1.64 -2.37 8.33
CA ASP A 80 -2.31 -3.30 9.26
C ASP A 80 -3.83 -3.10 9.29
N LYS A 81 -4.29 -1.84 9.26
CA LYS A 81 -5.72 -1.53 9.17
C LYS A 81 -6.35 -2.11 7.91
N ILE A 82 -5.73 -1.89 6.74
CA ILE A 82 -6.22 -2.41 5.46
C ILE A 82 -6.25 -3.95 5.48
N LEU A 83 -5.22 -4.58 6.06
CA LEU A 83 -5.13 -6.04 6.18
C LEU A 83 -6.20 -6.63 7.11
N LYS A 84 -6.57 -5.93 8.18
CA LYS A 84 -7.65 -6.34 9.09
C LYS A 84 -9.05 -6.15 8.50
N ASP A 85 -9.24 -5.12 7.69
CA ASP A 85 -10.52 -4.80 7.05
C ASP A 85 -10.80 -5.67 5.80
N LEU A 86 -9.85 -6.51 5.37
CA LEU A 86 -9.91 -7.35 4.17
C LEU A 86 -10.75 -8.62 4.32
#